data_AF-A0A099FLN3-F1
#
_entry.id   AF-A0A099FLN3-F1
#
_cell.length_a   1.000
_cell.length_b   1.000
_cell.length_c   1.000
_cell.angle_alpha   90.00
_cell.angle_beta   90.00
_cell.angle_gamma   90.00
#
_symmetry.space_group_name_H-M   'P 1'
#
loop_
_entity.id
_entity.type
_entity.pdbx_description
1 polymer ?
#
loop_
_entity_poly.entity_id
_entity_poly.type
_entity_poly.pdbx_seq_one_letter_code
_entity_poly.pdbx_strand_id
1 'polypeptide(L)'
;MFADYALAAALAGTLPGLAAWLAARRWGLAGVLGALALCAVVALVGWPLTREVRSGDAQTRQAALIFLVAVPGVVSLILGAVAGFWTAHRRRIG
;
A
#
# COMPACT_ATOMS: atom_id res chain seq x y z
N MET A 1 6.88 -20.13 9.26
CA MET A 1 7.30 -19.14 8.25
C MET A 1 6.13 -18.31 7.71
N PHE A 2 5.13 -18.86 7.01
CA PHE A 2 3.99 -18.04 6.54
C PHE A 2 3.14 -17.47 7.70
N ALA A 3 2.93 -18.22 8.78
CA ALA A 3 2.20 -17.75 9.96
C ALA A 3 2.86 -16.54 10.63
N ASP A 4 4.20 -16.46 10.59
CA ASP A 4 4.98 -15.36 11.18
C ASP A 4 4.77 -14.03 10.43
N TYR A 5 4.47 -14.11 9.13
CA TYR A 5 4.16 -12.94 8.28
C TYR A 5 2.65 -12.72 8.12
N ALA A 6 1.80 -13.64 8.56
CA ALA A 6 0.36 -13.58 8.31
C ALA A 6 -0.28 -12.33 8.92
N LEU A 7 0.07 -11.98 10.16
CA LEU A 7 -0.42 -10.77 10.81
C LEU A 7 0.08 -9.51 10.09
N ALA A 8 1.38 -9.44 9.79
CA ALA A 8 1.97 -8.31 9.09
C ALA A 8 1.37 -8.11 7.69
N ALA A 9 1.14 -9.20 6.96
CA ALA A 9 0.49 -9.21 5.66
C ALA A 9 -0.97 -8.76 5.74
N ALA A 10 -1.71 -9.22 6.76
CA ALA A 10 -3.09 -8.79 6.97
C ALA A 10 -3.18 -7.29 7.30
N LEU A 11 -2.31 -6.78 8.17
CA LEU A 11 -2.24 -5.36 8.50
C LEU A 11 -1.83 -4.51 7.30
N ALA A 12 -0.82 -4.94 6.56
CA ALA A 12 -0.39 -4.26 5.34
C ALA A 12 -1.48 -4.29 4.27
N GLY A 13 -2.19 -5.40 4.11
CA GLY A 13 -3.28 -5.51 3.14
C GLY A 13 -4.54 -4.70 3.50
N THR A 14 -4.67 -4.17 4.72
CA THR A 14 -5.92 -3.54 5.18
C THR A 14 -5.75 -2.10 5.67
N LEU A 15 -4.77 -1.81 6.53
CA LEU A 15 -4.60 -0.50 7.13
C LEU A 15 -4.29 0.61 6.11
N PRO A 16 -3.39 0.42 5.13
CA PRO A 16 -3.10 1.44 4.12
C PRO A 16 -4.33 1.78 3.30
N GLY A 17 -5.10 0.77 2.87
CA GLY A 17 -6.35 0.97 2.13
C GLY A 17 -7.42 1.70 2.92
N LEU A 18 -7.61 1.35 4.20
CA LEU A 18 -8.56 2.05 5.06
C LEU A 18 -8.16 3.52 5.28
N ALA A 19 -6.87 3.79 5.53
CA ALA A 19 -6.36 5.15 5.69
C ALA A 19 -6.54 5.97 4.41
N ALA A 20 -6.20 5.39 3.25
CA ALA A 20 -6.34 6.03 1.96
C ALA A 20 -7.80 6.27 1.58
N TRP A 21 -8.69 5.33 1.91
CA TRP A 21 -10.13 5.48 1.74
C TRP A 21 -10.68 6.65 2.56
N LEU A 22 -10.32 6.75 3.84
CA LEU A 22 -10.74 7.87 4.70
C LEU A 22 -10.22 9.20 4.16
N ALA A 23 -8.96 9.27 3.77
CA ALA A 23 -8.34 10.47 3.23
C ALA A 23 -9.01 10.93 1.92
N ALA A 24 -9.15 10.03 0.94
CA ALA A 24 -9.78 10.33 -0.35
C ALA A 24 -11.28 10.62 -0.22
N ARG A 25 -11.97 10.00 0.73
CA ARG A 25 -13.37 10.32 1.02
C ARG A 25 -13.53 11.74 1.59
N ARG A 26 -12.61 12.18 2.44
CA ARG A 26 -12.67 13.53 3.05
C ARG A 26 -12.20 14.60 2.08
N TRP A 27 -11.11 14.36 1.35
CA TRP A 27 -10.38 15.38 0.58
C TRP A 27 -10.53 15.22 -0.95
N GLY A 28 -11.29 14.22 -1.41
CA GLY A 28 -11.54 13.98 -2.83
C GLY A 28 -10.26 13.67 -3.59
N LEU A 29 -10.05 14.37 -4.71
CA LEU A 29 -8.91 14.15 -5.61
C LEU A 29 -7.57 14.34 -4.90
N ALA A 30 -7.47 15.29 -3.96
CA ALA A 30 -6.25 15.53 -3.20
C ALA A 30 -5.84 14.30 -2.36
N GLY A 31 -6.81 13.53 -1.84
CA GLY A 31 -6.51 12.29 -1.12
C GLY A 31 -6.01 11.17 -2.05
N VAL A 32 -6.51 11.11 -3.29
CA VAL A 32 -6.01 10.17 -4.31
C VAL A 32 -4.58 10.53 -4.72
N LEU A 33 -4.32 11.81 -4.97
CA LEU A 33 -2.98 12.29 -5.32
C LEU A 33 -1.99 12.07 -4.16
N GLY A 34 -2.42 12.28 -2.92
CA GLY A 34 -1.62 11.96 -1.73
C GLY A 34 -1.27 10.47 -1.64
N ALA A 35 -2.22 9.58 -1.93
CA ALA A 35 -1.96 8.14 -1.96
C ALA A 35 -0.97 7.76 -3.07
N LEU A 36 -1.10 8.34 -4.26
CA LEU A 36 -0.15 8.13 -5.36
C LEU A 36 1.25 8.66 -5.03
N ALA A 37 1.34 9.84 -4.39
CA ALA A 37 2.61 10.39 -3.93
C ALA A 37 3.28 9.47 -2.91
N LEU A 38 2.50 8.90 -1.98
CA LEU A 38 3.02 7.94 -1.02
C LEU A 38 3.53 6.65 -1.71
N CYS A 39 2.80 6.13 -2.70
CA CYS A 39 3.28 5.02 -3.52
C CYS A 39 4.61 5.35 -4.22
N ALA A 40 4.74 6.55 -4.77
CA ALA A 40 5.98 7.00 -5.41
C ALA A 40 7.14 7.05 -4.40
N VAL A 41 6.91 7.56 -3.19
CA VAL A 41 7.91 7.55 -2.12
C VAL A 41 8.32 6.12 -1.75
N VAL A 42 7.36 5.22 -1.56
CA VAL A 42 7.65 3.80 -1.26
C VAL A 42 8.47 3.15 -2.37
N ALA A 43 8.16 3.43 -3.63
CA ALA A 43 8.92 2.89 -4.76
C ALA A 43 10.34 3.46 -4.83
N LEU A 44 10.49 4.79 -4.70
CA LEU A 44 11.78 5.48 -4.76
C LEU A 44 12.71 5.10 -3.61
N VAL A 45 12.17 4.95 -2.39
CA VAL A 45 12.93 4.54 -1.20
C VAL A 45 13.15 3.03 -1.18
N GLY A 46 12.17 2.24 -1.64
CA GLY A 46 12.28 0.79 -1.71
C GLY A 46 13.34 0.32 -2.70
N TRP A 47 13.44 0.98 -3.86
CA TRP A 47 14.40 0.64 -4.91
C TRP A 47 15.85 0.47 -4.44
N PRO A 48 16.52 1.44 -3.79
CA PRO A 48 17.88 1.27 -3.31
C PRO A 48 18.01 0.20 -2.23
N LEU A 49 16.97 -0.04 -1.44
CA LEU A 49 16.97 -1.05 -0.37
C LEU A 49 16.83 -2.48 -0.91
N THR A 50 16.19 -2.64 -2.06
CA THR A 50 15.90 -3.95 -2.65
C THR A 50 16.74 -4.28 -3.88
N ARG A 51 17.46 -3.31 -4.46
CA ARG A 51 18.27 -3.52 -5.68
C ARG A 51 19.45 -4.46 -5.47
N GLU A 52 19.98 -4.56 -4.26
CA GLU A 52 21.16 -5.37 -3.98
C GLU A 52 20.80 -6.85 -3.98
N VAL A 53 21.56 -7.63 -4.75
CA VAL A 53 21.41 -9.08 -4.81
C VAL A 53 21.98 -9.68 -3.52
N ARG A 54 21.09 -10.08 -2.61
CA ARG A 54 21.45 -10.84 -1.40
C ARG A 54 21.51 -12.33 -1.72
N SER A 55 22.44 -13.06 -1.11
CA SER A 55 22.55 -14.52 -1.27
C SER A 55 21.82 -15.28 -0.14
N GLY A 56 21.35 -16.48 -0.44
CA GLY A 56 20.80 -17.42 0.55
C GLY A 56 19.55 -16.93 1.28
N ASP A 57 19.50 -17.15 2.60
CA ASP A 57 18.32 -16.88 3.44
C ASP A 57 17.88 -15.40 3.46
N ALA A 58 18.81 -14.47 3.25
CA ALA A 58 18.50 -13.05 3.20
C ALA A 58 17.66 -12.68 1.97
N GLN A 59 17.85 -13.38 0.86
CA GLN A 59 17.05 -13.21 -0.35
C GLN A 59 15.61 -13.67 -0.13
N THR A 60 15.42 -14.83 0.50
CA THR A 60 14.10 -15.40 0.79
C THR A 60 13.31 -14.51 1.75
N ARG A 61 13.95 -13.99 2.81
CA ARG A 61 13.31 -13.04 3.74
C ARG A 61 12.92 -11.73 3.06
N GLN A 62 13.80 -11.18 2.22
CA GLN A 62 13.50 -9.97 1.47
C GLN A 62 12.35 -10.17 0.48
N ALA A 63 12.34 -11.28 -0.26
CA ALA A 63 11.25 -11.63 -1.15
C ALA A 63 9.92 -11.79 -0.40
N ALA A 64 9.93 -12.47 0.75
CA ALA A 64 8.75 -12.62 1.60
C ALA A 64 8.20 -11.25 2.04
N LEU A 65 9.06 -10.33 2.49
CA LEU A 65 8.64 -8.97 2.87
C LEU A 65 8.04 -8.19 1.69
N ILE A 66 8.66 -8.26 0.51
CA ILE A 66 8.15 -7.56 -0.68
C ILE A 66 6.77 -8.09 -1.07
N PHE A 67 6.64 -9.41 -1.24
CA PHE A 67 5.42 -10.01 -1.76
C PHE A 67 4.29 -10.13 -0.75
N LEU A 68 4.58 -10.28 0.54
CA LEU A 68 3.55 -10.43 1.58
C LEU A 68 3.18 -9.12 2.27
N VAL A 69 4.03 -8.10 2.23
CA VAL A 69 3.80 -6.84 2.98
C VAL A 69 3.79 -5.64 2.04
N ALA A 70 4.87 -5.39 1.31
CA ALA A 70 5.00 -4.16 0.52
C ALA A 70 3.99 -4.11 -0.63
N VAL A 71 3.93 -5.17 -1.44
CA VAL A 71 3.02 -5.23 -2.60
C VAL A 71 1.55 -5.18 -2.16
N PRO A 72 1.07 -6.02 -1.22
CA PRO A 72 -0.31 -5.93 -0.73
C PRO A 72 -0.63 -4.57 -0.12
N GLY A 73 0.32 -3.94 0.58
CA GLY A 73 0.14 -2.61 1.15
C GLY A 73 -0.06 -1.53 0.10
N VAL A 74 0.78 -1.51 -0.94
CA VAL A 74 0.65 -0.55 -2.04
C VAL A 74 -0.67 -0.76 -2.80
N VAL A 75 -1.03 -2.01 -3.09
CA VAL A 75 -2.30 -2.33 -3.78
C VAL A 75 -3.49 -1.90 -2.93
N SER A 76 -3.50 -2.25 -1.64
CA SER A 76 -4.55 -1.87 -0.70
C SER A 76 -4.73 -0.36 -0.64
N LEU A 77 -3.62 0.38 -0.53
CA LEU A 77 -3.62 1.85 -0.50
C LEU A 77 -4.29 2.46 -1.74
N ILE A 78 -3.91 1.99 -2.93
CA ILE A 78 -4.47 2.48 -4.20
C ILE A 78 -5.98 2.18 -4.28
N LEU A 79 -6.38 0.94 -4.00
CA LEU A 79 -7.78 0.53 -4.03
C LEU A 79 -8.62 1.32 -3.03
N GLY A 80 -8.10 1.52 -1.82
CA GLY A 80 -8.72 2.33 -0.79
C GLY A 80 -8.93 3.77 -1.23
N ALA A 81 -7.90 4.42 -1.77
CA ALA A 81 -7.98 5.79 -2.29
C ALA A 81 -9.06 5.93 -3.37
N VAL A 82 -9.08 5.03 -4.35
CA VAL A 82 -10.06 5.05 -5.44
C VAL A 82 -11.48 4.84 -4.91
N ALA A 83 -11.69 3.87 -4.02
CA ALA A 83 -12.99 3.63 -3.40
C ALA A 83 -13.46 4.83 -2.54
N GLY A 84 -12.55 5.48 -1.84
CA GLY A 84 -12.83 6.66 -1.01
C GLY A 84 -13.24 7.86 -1.86
N PHE A 85 -12.51 8.11 -2.94
CA PHE A 85 -12.85 9.13 -3.92
C PHE A 85 -14.21 8.87 -4.57
N TRP A 86 -14.46 7.65 -5.02
CA TRP A 86 -15.72 7.27 -5.65
C TRP A 86 -16.92 7.47 -4.73
N THR A 87 -16.79 7.08 -3.45
CA THR A 87 -17.85 7.30 -2.45
C THR A 87 -18.09 8.78 -2.17
N ALA A 88 -17.05 9.62 -2.16
CA ALA A 88 -17.22 11.08 -2.04
C ALA A 88 -17.87 11.68 -3.28
N HIS A 89 -17.49 11.22 -4.47
CA HIS A 89 -18.02 11.71 -5.74
C HIS A 89 -19.51 11.41 -5.89
N ARG A 90 -19.95 10.17 -5.60
CA ARG A 90 -21.37 9.80 -5.63
C ARG A 90 -22.24 10.65 -4.71
N ARG A 91 -21.74 11.02 -3.53
CA ARG A 91 -22.47 11.90 -2.58
C ARG A 91 -22.64 13.34 -3.05
N ARG A 92 -21.87 13.79 -4.04
CA ARG A 92 -21.95 15.15 -4.57
C ARG A 92 -22.84 15.25 -5.82
N ILE A 93 -23.07 14.13 -6.50
CA ILE A 93 -23.89 14.07 -7.73
C ILE A 93 -25.32 13.62 -7.42
N GLY A 94 -25.52 12.83 -6.37
CA GLY A 94 -26.84 12.42 -5.89
C GLY A 94 -27.49 13.41 -4.95
#